data_AF-A0A966DGP7-F1
#
_entry.id   AF-A0A966DGP7-F1
#
_cell.length_a   1.000
_cell.length_b   1.000
_cell.length_c   1.000
_cell.angle_alpha   90.00
_cell.angle_beta   90.00
_cell.angle_gamma   90.00
#
_symmetry.space_group_name_H-M   'P 1'
#
loop_
_entity.id
_entity.type
_entity.pdbx_description
1 polymer ?
#
loop_
_entity_poly.entity_id
_entity_poly.type
_entity_poly.pdbx_seq_one_letter_code
_entity_poly.pdbx_strand_id
1 'polypeptide(L)'
;MFVFDAVICNTDRHFGNYGVLVDNKTNIIKGVAPIFDNGLSLFHYAMDDDLKDIKAYAKTRALATYPDFTQFAKKTMSKRQKDMLRKLLEFKFKKHLRYNLDDKHLKIIEKFINDIAKELLSE
;
A
#
# COMPACT_ATOMS: atom_id res chain seq x y z
N MET A 1 8.89 0.37 0.62
CA MET A 1 7.95 0.49 1.74
C MET A 1 7.00 1.66 1.49
N PHE A 2 7.43 2.92 1.59
CA PHE A 2 6.57 4.10 1.46
C PHE A 2 5.67 4.14 0.21
N VAL A 3 6.24 3.89 -0.98
CA VAL A 3 5.47 3.81 -2.23
C VAL A 3 4.42 2.71 -2.18
N PHE A 4 4.76 1.58 -1.57
CA PHE A 4 3.83 0.47 -1.42
C PHE A 4 2.72 0.81 -0.43
N ASP A 5 3.05 1.43 0.70
CA ASP A 5 2.06 1.90 1.69
C ASP A 5 1.07 2.91 1.08
N ALA A 6 1.55 3.81 0.20
CA ALA A 6 0.69 4.73 -0.54
C ALA A 6 -0.29 3.99 -1.48
N VAL A 7 0.21 3.00 -2.24
CA VAL A 7 -0.60 2.19 -3.15
C VAL A 7 -1.72 1.44 -2.42
N ILE A 8 -1.42 0.89 -1.24
CA ILE A 8 -2.39 0.07 -0.49
C ILE A 8 -3.15 0.84 0.60
N CYS A 9 -2.87 2.13 0.77
CA CYS A 9 -3.40 2.95 1.87
C CYS A 9 -3.17 2.28 3.24
N ASN A 10 -1.93 1.88 3.53
CA ASN A 10 -1.60 1.27 4.83
C ASN A 10 -1.54 2.34 5.92
N THR A 11 -2.50 2.32 6.83
CA THR A 11 -2.64 3.34 7.88
C THR A 11 -1.74 3.10 9.09
N ASP A 12 -1.23 1.88 9.25
CA ASP A 12 -0.59 1.42 10.49
C ASP A 12 0.89 1.09 10.33
N ARG A 13 1.61 1.82 9.47
CA ARG A 13 3.05 1.64 9.28
C ARG A 13 3.89 2.21 10.45
N HIS A 14 3.63 1.83 11.69
CA HIS A 14 4.42 2.27 12.85
C HIS A 14 5.80 1.58 12.94
N PHE A 15 6.66 2.03 13.87
CA PHE A 15 8.05 1.53 14.01
C PHE A 15 8.19 0.04 14.32
N GLY A 16 7.12 -0.64 14.71
CA GLY A 16 7.09 -2.08 14.92
C GLY A 16 6.81 -2.88 13.64
N ASN A 17 6.25 -2.23 12.61
CA ASN A 17 5.79 -2.87 11.37
C ASN A 17 6.81 -2.80 10.25
N TYR A 18 8.07 -2.54 10.58
CA TYR A 18 9.21 -2.71 9.68
C TYR A 18 10.48 -2.86 10.52
N GLY A 19 11.55 -3.34 9.91
CA GLY A 19 12.80 -3.54 10.63
C GLY A 19 13.92 -4.02 9.74
N VAL A 20 14.91 -4.61 10.40
CA VAL A 20 16.12 -5.13 9.77
C VAL A 20 16.36 -6.57 10.18
N LEU A 21 17.00 -7.33 9.30
CA LEU A 21 17.53 -8.64 9.63
C LEU A 21 18.92 -8.46 10.25
N VAL A 22 19.16 -9.12 11.39
CA VAL A 22 20.43 -9.09 12.10
C VAL A 22 21.04 -10.49 12.07
N ASP A 23 22.36 -10.56 11.83
CA ASP A 23 23.10 -11.80 11.97
C ASP A 23 23.29 -12.11 13.46
N ASN A 24 22.72 -13.23 13.93
CA ASN A 24 22.73 -13.56 15.36
C ASN A 24 24.13 -13.88 15.90
N LYS A 25 25.11 -14.22 15.05
CA LYS A 25 26.48 -14.53 15.50
C LYS A 25 27.33 -13.28 15.64
N THR A 26 27.19 -12.35 14.69
CA THR A 26 28.04 -11.14 14.63
C THR A 26 27.36 -9.88 15.14
N ASN A 27 26.03 -9.93 15.35
CA ASN A 27 25.18 -8.80 15.71
C ASN A 27 25.23 -7.64 14.68
N ILE A 28 25.48 -7.99 13.40
CA ILE A 28 25.56 -7.02 12.29
C ILE A 28 24.25 -7.03 11.49
N ILE A 29 23.79 -5.86 11.07
CA ILE A 29 22.64 -5.70 10.18
C ILE A 29 22.95 -6.30 8.81
N LYS A 30 22.19 -7.31 8.39
CA LYS A 30 22.31 -7.94 7.06
C LYS A 30 21.52 -7.21 5.99
N GLY A 31 20.50 -6.45 6.38
CA GLY A 31 19.65 -5.70 5.47
C GLY A 31 18.27 -5.41 6.05
N VAL A 32 17.41 -4.80 5.24
CA VAL A 32 16.01 -4.52 5.61
C VAL A 32 15.22 -5.84 5.63
N ALA A 33 14.35 -6.02 6.62
CA ALA A 33 13.43 -7.15 6.65
C ALA A 33 12.47 -7.09 5.46
N PRO A 34 12.04 -8.25 4.91
CA PRO A 34 10.92 -8.27 3.96
C PRO A 34 9.71 -7.51 4.53
N ILE A 35 8.91 -6.87 3.68
CA ILE A 35 7.73 -6.14 4.15
C ILE A 35 6.77 -7.14 4.84
N PHE A 36 6.33 -6.80 6.04
CA PHE A 36 5.35 -7.55 6.82
C PHE A 36 4.29 -6.60 7.38
N ASP A 37 3.30 -7.16 8.08
CA ASP A 37 2.19 -6.48 8.74
C ASP A 37 1.54 -5.36 7.91
N ASN A 38 0.64 -5.78 7.02
CA ASN A 38 -0.15 -4.88 6.17
C ASN A 38 -1.65 -5.10 6.42
N GLY A 39 -2.04 -5.63 7.58
CA GLY A 39 -3.44 -5.97 7.87
C GLY A 39 -4.35 -4.74 7.83
N LEU A 40 -3.84 -3.58 8.28
CA LEU A 40 -4.55 -2.31 8.28
C LEU A 40 -4.35 -1.52 6.96
N SER A 41 -4.54 -2.22 5.84
CA SER A 41 -4.47 -1.69 4.47
C SER A 41 -5.67 -2.12 3.64
N LEU A 42 -5.76 -1.64 2.39
CA LEU A 42 -6.80 -1.98 1.42
C LEU A 42 -8.23 -1.89 1.99
N PHE A 43 -8.46 -0.90 2.85
CA PHE A 43 -9.77 -0.54 3.37
C PHE A 43 -10.48 -1.66 4.16
N HIS A 44 -9.74 -2.45 4.93
CA HIS A 44 -10.30 -3.56 5.71
C HIS A 44 -11.41 -3.19 6.72
N TYR A 45 -11.58 -1.92 7.09
CA TYR A 45 -12.70 -1.39 7.90
C TYR A 45 -13.82 -0.71 7.09
N ALA A 46 -13.66 -0.54 5.78
CA ALA A 46 -14.65 0.15 4.97
C ALA A 46 -15.94 -0.67 4.88
N MET A 47 -17.07 0.01 5.09
CA MET A 47 -18.41 -0.54 4.93
C MET A 47 -18.95 -0.23 3.53
N ASP A 48 -20.09 -0.81 3.17
CA ASP A 48 -20.69 -0.65 1.83
C ASP A 48 -20.91 0.82 1.43
N ASP A 49 -21.23 1.69 2.40
CA ASP A 49 -21.38 3.13 2.16
C ASP A 49 -20.05 3.82 1.88
N ASP A 50 -18.97 3.44 2.58
CA ASP A 50 -17.62 3.96 2.34
C ASP A 50 -17.11 3.58 0.95
N LEU A 51 -17.47 2.37 0.48
CA LEU A 51 -17.09 1.87 -0.85
C LEU A 51 -17.73 2.67 -2.00
N LYS A 52 -18.83 3.40 -1.76
CA LYS A 52 -19.47 4.27 -2.77
C LYS A 52 -18.55 5.42 -3.19
N ASP A 53 -17.76 5.96 -2.24
CA ASP A 53 -16.70 6.93 -2.51
C ASP A 53 -15.44 6.57 -1.72
N ILE A 54 -14.75 5.54 -2.21
CA ILE A 54 -13.52 5.05 -1.59
C ILE A 54 -12.41 6.10 -1.54
N LYS A 55 -12.43 7.09 -2.45
CA LYS A 55 -11.44 8.17 -2.46
C LYS A 55 -11.70 9.16 -1.32
N ALA A 56 -12.96 9.54 -1.09
CA ALA A 56 -13.32 10.34 0.07
C ALA A 56 -12.98 9.61 1.36
N TYR A 57 -13.31 8.31 1.46
CA TYR A 57 -12.94 7.48 2.61
C TYR A 57 -11.41 7.46 2.83
N ALA A 58 -10.63 7.18 1.79
CA ALA A 58 -9.16 7.16 1.86
C ALA A 58 -8.56 8.48 2.38
N LYS A 59 -9.13 9.64 2.00
CA LYS A 59 -8.69 10.96 2.48
C LYS A 59 -8.92 11.18 3.98
N THR A 60 -9.84 10.43 4.59
CA THR A 60 -10.05 10.48 6.06
C THR A 60 -9.03 9.64 6.83
N ARG A 61 -8.17 8.89 6.13
CA ARG A 61 -7.17 8.02 6.75
C ARG A 61 -5.83 8.73 6.84
N ALA A 62 -5.17 8.58 7.97
CA ALA A 62 -3.81 9.06 8.19
C ALA A 62 -2.86 7.89 8.41
N LEU A 63 -1.61 8.08 8.03
CA LEU A 63 -0.50 7.21 8.36
C LEU A 63 -0.07 7.41 9.81
N ALA A 64 0.34 6.33 10.46
CA ALA A 64 0.89 6.39 11.81
C ALA A 64 2.19 7.22 11.93
N THR A 65 2.97 7.36 10.85
CA THR A 65 4.42 7.67 10.99
C THR A 65 4.91 8.82 10.11
N TYR A 66 4.20 9.18 9.05
CA TYR A 66 4.55 10.29 8.17
C TYR A 66 3.29 10.98 7.66
N PRO A 67 3.31 12.31 7.42
CA PRO A 67 2.09 13.11 7.33
C PRO A 67 1.27 12.88 6.06
N ASP A 68 1.89 12.43 4.96
CA ASP A 68 1.20 12.30 3.67
C ASP A 68 1.72 11.11 2.85
N PHE A 69 0.78 10.26 2.40
CA PHE A 69 1.07 9.07 1.59
C PHE A 69 1.76 9.43 0.27
N THR A 70 1.19 10.36 -0.48
CA THR A 70 1.58 10.66 -1.86
C THR A 70 2.88 11.45 -1.91
N GLN A 71 2.99 12.52 -1.13
CA GLN A 71 4.12 13.43 -1.14
C GLN A 71 5.41 12.71 -0.75
N PHE A 72 5.37 11.91 0.31
CA PHE A 72 6.56 11.18 0.77
C PHE A 72 6.93 10.06 -0.19
N ALA A 73 5.93 9.35 -0.75
CA ALA A 73 6.17 8.39 -1.81
C ALA A 73 6.85 9.05 -3.01
N LYS A 74 6.27 10.12 -3.59
CA LYS A 74 6.82 10.85 -4.76
C LYS A 74 8.27 11.28 -4.56
N LYS A 75 8.62 11.82 -3.38
CA LYS A 75 9.98 12.26 -3.05
C LYS A 75 11.00 11.12 -2.97
N THR A 76 10.56 9.89 -2.66
CA THR A 76 11.44 8.74 -2.41
C THR A 76 11.51 7.75 -3.56
N MET A 77 10.72 7.93 -4.63
CA MET A 77 10.66 6.98 -5.73
C MET A 77 11.89 7.06 -6.63
N SER A 78 12.58 5.93 -6.81
CA SER A 78 13.54 5.76 -7.89
C SER A 78 12.87 5.20 -9.15
N LYS A 79 13.64 5.09 -10.25
CA LYS A 79 13.21 4.41 -11.49
C LYS A 79 12.59 3.04 -11.22
N ARG A 80 13.18 2.26 -10.30
CA ARG A 80 12.66 0.93 -9.92
C ARG A 80 11.20 0.99 -9.43
N GLN A 81 10.87 1.93 -8.54
CA GLN A 81 9.49 2.05 -8.03
C GLN A 81 8.55 2.52 -9.13
N LYS A 82 8.96 3.46 -9.99
CA LYS A 82 8.16 3.89 -11.15
C LYS A 82 7.86 2.73 -12.09
N ASP A 83 8.85 1.88 -12.39
CA ASP A 83 8.68 0.70 -13.24
C ASP A 83 7.72 -0.33 -12.62
N MET A 84 7.74 -0.50 -11.29
CA MET A 84 6.77 -1.33 -10.57
C MET A 84 5.35 -0.73 -10.59
N LEU A 85 5.21 0.58 -10.39
CA LEU A 85 3.92 1.27 -10.43
C LEU A 85 3.26 1.16 -11.80
N ARG A 86 4.02 1.22 -12.91
CA ARG A 86 3.44 1.03 -14.26
C ARG A 86 2.74 -0.31 -14.42
N LYS A 87 3.24 -1.37 -13.79
CA LYS A 87 2.58 -2.68 -13.79
C LYS A 87 1.24 -2.68 -13.04
N LEU A 88 1.06 -1.74 -12.11
CA LEU A 88 -0.19 -1.62 -11.35
C LEU A 88 -1.30 -0.90 -12.12
N LEU A 89 -1.00 -0.28 -13.27
CA LEU A 89 -2.01 0.34 -14.12
C LEU A 89 -3.00 -0.69 -14.68
N GLU A 90 -2.61 -1.96 -14.78
CA GLU A 90 -3.48 -3.04 -15.26
C GLU A 90 -3.71 -4.10 -14.18
N PHE A 91 -3.44 -3.77 -12.92
CA PHE A 91 -3.54 -4.73 -11.82
C PHE A 91 -4.96 -5.25 -11.63
N LYS A 92 -5.05 -6.57 -11.44
CA LYS A 92 -6.26 -7.30 -11.08
C LYS A 92 -5.97 -8.28 -9.96
N PHE A 93 -6.87 -8.39 -8.99
CA PHE A 93 -6.73 -9.39 -7.94
C PHE A 93 -6.96 -10.79 -8.50
N LYS A 94 -6.10 -11.72 -8.11
CA LYS A 94 -6.36 -13.15 -8.29
C LYS A 94 -7.16 -13.65 -7.10
N LYS A 95 -8.40 -14.07 -7.34
CA LYS A 95 -9.25 -14.69 -6.32
C LYS A 95 -8.59 -15.94 -5.72
N HIS A 96 -8.68 -16.07 -4.39
CA HIS A 96 -8.31 -17.28 -3.69
C HIS A 96 -9.35 -18.38 -3.95
N LEU A 97 -8.99 -19.65 -3.75
CA LEU A 97 -9.92 -20.77 -3.96
C LEU A 97 -11.08 -20.80 -2.94
N ARG A 98 -10.93 -20.12 -1.79
CA ARG A 98 -11.86 -20.22 -0.65
C ARG A 98 -12.30 -18.90 -0.02
N TYR A 99 -11.46 -17.86 -0.06
CA TYR A 99 -11.68 -16.62 0.69
C TYR A 99 -11.57 -15.45 -0.28
N ASN A 100 -12.70 -14.85 -0.60
CA ASN A 100 -12.76 -13.77 -1.58
C ASN A 100 -13.68 -12.65 -1.12
N LEU A 101 -13.35 -11.45 -1.55
CA LEU A 101 -14.31 -10.35 -1.64
C LEU A 101 -15.13 -10.52 -2.91
N ASP A 102 -16.32 -9.92 -2.95
CA ASP A 102 -17.14 -9.90 -4.15
C ASP A 102 -16.47 -9.09 -5.28
N ASP A 103 -16.93 -9.31 -6.52
CA ASP A 103 -16.35 -8.68 -7.70
C ASP A 103 -16.50 -7.15 -7.72
N LYS A 104 -17.56 -6.61 -7.11
CA LYS A 104 -17.78 -5.17 -7.06
C LYS A 104 -16.74 -4.54 -6.13
N HIS A 105 -16.53 -5.11 -4.94
CA HIS A 105 -15.52 -4.68 -4.00
C HIS A 105 -14.12 -4.74 -4.62
N LEU A 106 -13.73 -5.87 -5.21
CA LEU A 106 -12.42 -6.02 -5.85
C LEU A 106 -12.19 -4.97 -6.94
N LYS A 107 -13.19 -4.72 -7.80
CA LYS A 107 -13.09 -3.69 -8.86
C LYS A 107 -12.90 -2.29 -8.30
N ILE A 108 -13.52 -1.97 -7.16
CA ILE A 108 -13.35 -0.66 -6.49
C ILE A 108 -11.90 -0.51 -6.01
N ILE A 109 -11.34 -1.52 -5.34
CA ILE A 109 -9.95 -1.49 -4.87
C ILE A 109 -8.96 -1.46 -6.06
N GLU A 110 -9.18 -2.27 -7.09
CA GLU A 110 -8.35 -2.25 -8.31
C GLU A 110 -8.34 -0.87 -8.97
N LYS A 111 -9.51 -0.22 -9.07
CA LYS A 111 -9.63 1.14 -9.59
C LYS A 111 -8.87 2.14 -8.70
N PHE A 112 -8.98 2.01 -7.38
CA PHE A 112 -8.22 2.84 -6.46
C PHE A 112 -6.70 2.67 -6.65
N ILE A 113 -6.21 1.44 -6.71
CA ILE A 113 -4.78 1.13 -6.96
C ILE A 113 -4.31 1.75 -8.28
N ASN A 114 -5.11 1.62 -9.34
CA ASN A 114 -4.83 2.24 -10.64
C ASN A 114 -4.72 3.77 -10.53
N ASP A 115 -5.67 4.41 -9.85
CA ASP A 115 -5.72 5.86 -9.69
C ASP A 115 -4.51 6.38 -8.89
N ILE A 116 -4.15 5.72 -7.78
CA ILE A 116 -2.95 6.06 -7.01
C ILE A 116 -1.67 5.83 -7.81
N ALA A 117 -1.58 4.75 -8.58
CA ALA A 117 -0.42 4.50 -9.43
C ALA A 117 -0.25 5.62 -10.49
N LYS A 118 -1.35 6.09 -11.09
CA LYS A 118 -1.34 7.24 -12.02
C LYS A 118 -0.92 8.52 -11.31
N GLU A 119 -1.47 8.81 -10.13
CA GLU A 119 -1.14 9.99 -9.35
C GLU A 119 0.36 10.02 -8.98
N LEU A 120 0.90 8.89 -8.53
CA LEU A 120 2.32 8.77 -8.19
C LEU A 120 3.23 8.91 -9.41
N LEU A 121 2.80 8.42 -10.58
CA LEU A 121 3.55 8.51 -11.83
C LEU A 121 3.45 9.89 -12.51
N SER A 122 2.47 10.72 -12.13
CA SER A 122 2.35 12.08 -12.65
C SER A 122 3.54 12.93 -12.20
N GLU A 123 3.98 13.82 -13.09
CA GLU A 123 5.00 14.82 -12.79
C GLU A 123 4.60 15.72 -11.62
#